data_AF-P13980-F1
#
_entry.id   AF-P13980-F1
#
_cell.length_a   1.000
_cell.length_b   1.000
_cell.length_c   1.000
_cell.angle_alpha   90.00
_cell.angle_beta   90.00
_cell.angle_gamma   90.00
#
_symmetry.space_group_name_H-M   'P 1'
#
loop_
_entity.id
_entity.type
_entity.pdbx_description
1 polymer ?
#
loop_
_entity_poly.entity_id
_entity_poly.type
_entity_poly.pdbx_seq_one_letter_code
_entity_poly.pdbx_strand_id
1 'polypeptide(L)'
;MKHNVKLMAMTAVLSSVLVLSGCGAMSTAIKKRNLEVKTQMSETIWLEPSSQKTVYLQIKNTSDKDMSGLQAKVTKAVQDKGYTITSSPDSAHYWIQANVLKADKMDLRTAQGFLSQGYEGAIAGAALGAGITGYNSSSAGATLGVGLAAGLVGMAADAMVEDINYTMVTDIQISEKTTASVQTDNVAALKQGTSGYKVQTSTQTGNQHKYQTRIVSSANKVNLKFEEAKPVLEDQLAKSVANIL
;
A
#
# COMPACT_ATOMS: atom_id res chain seq x y z
N MET A 1 1.35 49.04 39.84
CA MET A 1 1.51 48.98 38.37
C MET A 1 2.35 47.79 37.88
N LYS A 2 3.51 47.45 38.47
CA LYS A 2 4.37 46.34 37.99
C LYS A 2 3.70 44.95 37.94
N HIS A 3 2.73 44.68 38.82
CA HIS A 3 2.04 43.37 38.86
C HIS A 3 1.09 43.18 37.66
N ASN A 4 0.33 44.22 37.28
CA ASN A 4 -0.60 44.17 36.16
C ASN A 4 0.13 43.97 34.82
N VAL A 5 1.32 44.57 34.65
CA VAL A 5 2.13 44.37 33.44
C VAL A 5 2.61 42.93 33.31
N LYS A 6 3.01 42.28 34.42
CA LYS A 6 3.39 40.87 34.41
C LYS A 6 2.21 39.97 34.05
N LEU A 7 1.03 40.24 34.62
CA LEU A 7 -0.18 39.46 34.31
C LEU A 7 -0.60 39.63 32.84
N MET A 8 -0.62 40.86 32.30
CA MET A 8 -0.93 41.11 30.89
C MET A 8 0.10 40.46 29.94
N ALA A 9 1.39 40.51 30.28
CA ALA A 9 2.43 39.84 29.50
C ALA A 9 2.22 38.31 29.51
N MET A 10 1.88 37.73 30.67
CA MET A 10 1.61 36.30 30.79
C MET A 10 0.39 35.88 29.97
N THR A 11 -0.70 36.65 30.01
CA THR A 11 -1.92 36.38 29.21
C THR A 11 -1.65 36.55 27.71
N ALA A 12 -0.91 37.56 27.29
CA ALA A 12 -0.55 37.77 25.89
C ALA A 12 0.33 36.63 25.34
N VAL A 13 1.27 36.14 26.15
CA VAL A 13 2.08 34.95 25.81
C VAL A 13 1.19 33.70 25.73
N LEU A 14 0.28 33.47 26.68
CA LEU A 14 -0.65 32.34 26.62
C LEU A 14 -1.55 32.39 25.37
N SER A 15 -2.14 33.54 25.06
CA SER A 15 -2.95 33.71 23.84
C SER A 15 -2.15 33.48 22.57
N SER A 16 -0.89 33.92 22.53
CA SER A 16 -0.03 33.72 21.36
C SER A 16 0.32 32.24 21.15
N VAL A 17 0.60 31.51 22.24
CA VAL A 17 0.88 30.07 22.19
C VAL A 17 -0.35 29.29 21.69
N LEU A 18 -1.56 29.67 22.13
CA LEU A 18 -2.81 29.06 21.67
C LEU A 18 -3.03 29.27 20.17
N VAL A 19 -2.72 30.46 19.64
CA VAL A 19 -2.89 30.75 18.20
C VAL A 19 -1.85 30.00 17.36
N LEU A 20 -0.58 29.93 17.79
CA LEU A 20 0.47 29.29 16.99
C LEU A 20 0.32 27.76 16.91
N SER A 21 -0.08 27.09 18.00
CA SER A 21 -0.23 25.63 18.02
C SER A 21 -1.50 25.15 17.29
N GLY A 22 -2.54 25.98 17.21
CA GLY A 22 -3.76 25.65 16.46
C GLY A 22 -3.56 25.61 14.94
N CYS A 23 -2.63 26.39 14.37
CA CYS A 23 -2.49 26.52 12.92
C CYS A 23 -2.04 25.23 12.21
N GLY A 24 -1.13 24.45 12.83
CA GLY A 24 -0.59 23.22 12.25
C GLY A 24 -1.66 22.13 12.14
N ALA A 25 -2.24 21.74 13.28
CA ALA A 25 -3.32 20.77 13.35
C ALA A 25 -4.53 21.19 12.51
N MET A 26 -4.94 22.47 12.55
CA MET A 26 -6.06 22.96 11.75
C MET A 26 -5.79 22.86 10.24
N SER A 27 -4.56 23.11 9.79
CA SER A 27 -4.17 22.96 8.38
C SER A 27 -4.28 21.51 7.90
N THR A 28 -3.79 20.55 8.69
CA THR A 28 -3.92 19.10 8.39
C THR A 28 -5.38 18.66 8.41
N ALA A 29 -6.14 19.06 9.44
CA ALA A 29 -7.57 18.78 9.55
C ALA A 29 -8.34 19.28 8.33
N ILE A 30 -8.02 20.46 7.80
CA ILE A 30 -8.68 21.02 6.61
C ILE A 30 -8.23 20.29 5.33
N LYS A 31 -6.92 20.12 5.11
CA LYS A 31 -6.39 19.52 3.87
C LYS A 31 -6.77 18.04 3.71
N LYS A 32 -6.81 17.30 4.82
CA LYS A 32 -7.05 15.85 4.85
C LYS A 32 -8.42 15.48 5.43
N ARG A 33 -9.37 16.42 5.44
CA ARG A 33 -10.76 16.17 5.90
C ARG A 33 -11.47 15.09 5.08
N ASN A 34 -11.20 15.08 3.78
CA ASN A 34 -11.82 14.17 2.82
C ASN A 34 -10.92 12.97 2.60
N LEU A 35 -11.53 11.79 2.43
CA LEU A 35 -10.80 10.58 2.09
C LEU A 35 -10.23 10.71 0.67
N GLU A 36 -8.90 10.76 0.58
CA GLU A 36 -8.16 10.73 -0.66
C GLU A 36 -7.72 9.29 -0.93
N VAL A 37 -7.96 8.80 -2.14
CA VAL A 37 -7.67 7.42 -2.51
C VAL A 37 -6.85 7.40 -3.79
N LYS A 38 -5.75 6.66 -3.79
CA LYS A 38 -4.87 6.50 -4.96
C LYS A 38 -4.53 5.05 -5.15
N THR A 39 -4.52 4.59 -6.39
CA THR A 39 -4.09 3.24 -6.74
C THR A 39 -3.16 3.31 -7.93
N GLN A 40 -2.01 2.66 -7.81
CA GLN A 40 -0.98 2.63 -8.84
C GLN A 40 -0.52 1.20 -9.07
N MET A 41 -0.14 0.89 -10.30
CA MET A 41 0.47 -0.37 -10.68
C MET A 41 1.97 -0.15 -10.87
N SER A 42 2.81 -1.13 -10.53
CA SER A 42 4.24 -1.05 -10.80
C SER A 42 4.51 -1.08 -12.29
N GLU A 43 3.80 -1.94 -13.02
CA GLU A 43 3.92 -2.12 -14.46
C GLU A 43 2.55 -2.39 -15.09
N THR A 44 2.36 -1.91 -16.32
CA THR A 44 1.17 -2.22 -17.12
C THR A 44 1.27 -3.66 -17.64
N ILE A 45 0.17 -4.41 -17.52
CA ILE A 45 0.03 -5.72 -18.14
C ILE A 45 -0.74 -5.55 -19.46
N TRP A 46 -0.19 -6.12 -20.53
CA TRP A 46 -0.84 -6.22 -21.83
C TRP A 46 -1.26 -7.66 -22.05
N LEU A 47 -2.57 -7.88 -22.26
CA LEU A 47 -3.14 -9.18 -22.60
C LEU A 47 -3.56 -9.16 -24.07
N GLU A 48 -3.51 -10.33 -24.72
CA GLU A 48 -3.99 -10.44 -26.09
C GLU A 48 -5.53 -10.37 -26.11
N PRO A 49 -6.15 -9.60 -27.03
CA PRO A 49 -7.60 -9.56 -27.14
C PRO A 49 -8.18 -10.94 -27.48
N SER A 50 -9.13 -11.42 -26.67
CA SER A 50 -9.75 -12.74 -26.84
C SER A 50 -11.27 -12.69 -26.73
N SER A 51 -11.95 -13.57 -27.48
CA SER A 51 -13.38 -13.83 -27.31
C SER A 51 -13.68 -14.72 -26.10
N GLN A 52 -12.65 -15.39 -25.55
CA GLN A 52 -12.77 -16.27 -24.41
C GLN A 52 -12.78 -15.47 -23.11
N LYS A 53 -13.98 -15.29 -22.55
CA LYS A 53 -14.17 -14.50 -21.32
C LYS A 53 -14.35 -15.35 -20.07
N THR A 54 -13.52 -16.38 -19.88
CA THR A 54 -13.54 -17.21 -18.67
C THR A 54 -12.34 -16.93 -17.77
N VAL A 55 -12.60 -16.68 -16.49
CA VAL A 55 -11.57 -16.30 -15.51
C VAL A 55 -11.60 -17.26 -14.32
N TYR A 56 -10.45 -17.75 -13.89
CA TYR A 56 -10.25 -18.36 -12.58
C TYR A 56 -9.69 -17.31 -11.62
N LEU A 57 -10.32 -17.11 -10.46
CA LEU A 57 -9.92 -16.11 -9.46
C LEU A 57 -9.40 -16.79 -8.20
N GLN A 58 -8.20 -16.40 -7.78
CA GLN A 58 -7.63 -16.77 -6.49
C GLN A 58 -7.15 -15.52 -5.77
N ILE A 59 -7.90 -15.07 -4.76
CA ILE A 59 -7.50 -13.93 -3.92
C ILE A 59 -7.03 -14.47 -2.57
N LYS A 60 -5.80 -14.14 -2.22
CA LYS A 60 -5.14 -14.49 -0.96
C LYS A 60 -4.84 -13.23 -0.17
N ASN A 61 -4.74 -13.41 1.14
CA ASN A 61 -4.33 -12.37 2.06
C ASN A 61 -3.30 -12.96 3.02
N THR A 62 -2.06 -12.51 2.89
CA THR A 62 -0.96 -12.86 3.80
C THR A 62 -0.57 -11.69 4.69
N SER A 63 -1.34 -10.60 4.68
CA SER A 63 -1.18 -9.49 5.60
C SER A 63 -1.78 -9.82 6.97
N ASP A 64 -1.50 -8.99 7.96
CA ASP A 64 -2.04 -9.09 9.32
C ASP A 64 -3.45 -8.46 9.47
N LYS A 65 -4.01 -7.87 8.41
CA LYS A 65 -5.35 -7.25 8.44
C LYS A 65 -6.40 -8.09 7.74
N ASP A 66 -7.65 -7.91 8.15
CA ASP A 66 -8.79 -8.52 7.48
C ASP A 66 -9.10 -7.82 6.13
N MET A 67 -9.09 -8.61 5.05
CA MET A 67 -9.47 -8.22 3.69
C MET A 67 -10.52 -9.18 3.11
N SER A 68 -11.38 -9.73 3.96
CA SER A 68 -12.42 -10.71 3.61
C SER A 68 -13.40 -10.24 2.53
N GLY A 69 -13.63 -8.93 2.39
CA GLY A 69 -14.52 -8.36 1.38
C GLY A 69 -13.95 -8.40 -0.04
N LEU A 70 -12.63 -8.57 -0.18
CA LEU A 70 -11.93 -8.43 -1.45
C LEU A 70 -12.34 -9.49 -2.48
N GLN A 71 -12.48 -10.76 -2.08
CA GLN A 71 -12.85 -11.85 -3.00
C GLN A 71 -14.19 -11.53 -3.71
N ALA A 72 -15.19 -11.08 -2.96
CA ALA A 72 -16.50 -10.75 -3.49
C ALA A 72 -16.44 -9.51 -4.41
N LYS A 73 -15.73 -8.46 -4.00
CA LYS A 73 -15.57 -7.22 -4.78
C LYS A 73 -14.84 -7.47 -6.10
N VAL A 74 -13.74 -8.23 -6.10
CA VAL A 74 -13.00 -8.59 -7.33
C VAL A 74 -13.88 -9.46 -8.24
N THR A 75 -14.55 -10.48 -7.68
CA THR A 75 -15.47 -11.33 -8.44
C THR A 75 -16.53 -10.50 -9.16
N LYS A 76 -17.19 -9.60 -8.43
CA LYS A 76 -18.20 -8.71 -8.99
C LYS A 76 -17.61 -7.78 -10.06
N ALA A 77 -16.48 -7.14 -9.80
CA ALA A 77 -15.86 -6.21 -10.75
C ALA A 77 -15.47 -6.91 -12.07
N VAL A 78 -14.97 -8.15 -12.00
CA VAL A 78 -14.65 -8.96 -13.18
C VAL A 78 -15.91 -9.42 -13.91
N GLN A 79 -16.97 -9.81 -13.19
CA GLN A 79 -18.26 -10.15 -13.80
C GLN A 79 -18.91 -8.95 -14.49
N ASP A 80 -18.82 -7.76 -13.88
CA ASP A 80 -19.35 -6.50 -14.46
C ASP A 80 -18.61 -6.12 -15.77
N LYS A 81 -17.41 -6.67 -16.02
CA LYS A 81 -16.68 -6.57 -17.30
C LYS A 81 -17.13 -7.60 -18.35
N GLY A 82 -18.09 -8.45 -18.01
CA GLY A 82 -18.64 -9.50 -18.88
C GLY A 82 -17.85 -10.80 -18.87
N TYR A 83 -17.00 -11.03 -17.87
CA TYR A 83 -16.29 -12.30 -17.70
C TYR A 83 -17.07 -13.28 -16.83
N THR A 84 -16.99 -14.56 -17.19
CA THR A 84 -17.55 -15.66 -16.40
C THR A 84 -16.48 -16.21 -15.47
N ILE A 85 -16.75 -16.19 -14.17
CA ILE A 85 -15.85 -16.78 -13.18
C ILE A 85 -16.07 -18.30 -13.14
N THR A 86 -14.98 -19.05 -13.21
CA THR A 86 -14.98 -20.52 -13.14
C THR A 86 -14.22 -20.98 -11.91
N SER A 87 -14.65 -22.09 -11.32
CA SER A 87 -13.95 -22.72 -10.18
C SER A 87 -12.81 -23.64 -10.61
N SER A 88 -12.80 -24.08 -11.87
CA SER A 88 -11.78 -24.98 -12.42
C SER A 88 -10.75 -24.20 -13.25
N PRO A 89 -9.47 -24.14 -12.80
CA PRO A 89 -8.41 -23.48 -13.56
C PRO A 89 -8.28 -23.97 -15.01
N ASP A 90 -8.48 -25.26 -15.25
CA ASP A 90 -8.30 -25.88 -16.58
C ASP A 90 -9.30 -25.36 -17.63
N SER A 91 -10.50 -24.96 -17.15
CA SER A 91 -11.58 -24.40 -17.97
C SER A 91 -11.50 -22.89 -18.19
N ALA A 92 -10.61 -22.21 -17.47
CA ALA A 92 -10.43 -20.77 -17.57
C ALA A 92 -9.43 -20.40 -18.68
N HIS A 93 -9.72 -19.33 -19.40
CA HIS A 93 -8.79 -18.72 -20.34
C HIS A 93 -7.80 -17.80 -19.63
N TYR A 94 -8.27 -17.04 -18.65
CA TYR A 94 -7.43 -16.21 -17.79
C TYR A 94 -7.42 -16.71 -16.35
N TRP A 95 -6.25 -16.69 -15.71
CA TRP A 95 -6.13 -16.87 -14.27
C TRP A 95 -5.71 -15.55 -13.67
N ILE A 96 -6.42 -15.09 -12.64
CA ILE A 96 -6.02 -13.92 -11.87
C ILE A 96 -5.78 -14.40 -10.43
N GLN A 97 -4.52 -14.29 -10.02
CA GLN A 97 -4.09 -14.63 -8.68
C GLN A 97 -3.58 -13.35 -8.02
N ALA A 98 -4.20 -12.94 -6.92
CA ALA A 98 -3.79 -11.76 -6.17
C ALA A 98 -3.46 -12.16 -4.74
N ASN A 99 -2.44 -11.55 -4.16
CA ASN A 99 -2.07 -11.72 -2.76
C ASN A 99 -1.85 -10.36 -2.10
N VAL A 100 -2.69 -10.02 -1.13
CA VAL A 100 -2.47 -8.85 -0.29
C VAL A 100 -1.31 -9.14 0.66
N LEU A 101 -0.18 -8.48 0.41
CA LEU A 101 1.07 -8.68 1.15
C LEU A 101 1.11 -7.83 2.42
N LYS A 102 0.66 -6.59 2.33
CA LYS A 102 0.59 -5.63 3.45
C LYS A 102 -0.65 -4.77 3.33
N ALA A 103 -1.21 -4.38 4.48
CA ALA A 103 -2.29 -3.42 4.56
C ALA A 103 -2.14 -2.64 5.87
N ASP A 104 -1.30 -1.62 5.91
CA ASP A 104 -1.01 -0.94 7.19
C ASP A 104 -0.75 0.54 6.99
N LYS A 105 -0.65 1.28 8.10
CA LYS A 105 -0.21 2.67 8.11
C LYS A 105 1.18 2.75 7.45
N MET A 106 1.32 3.60 6.45
CA MET A 106 2.57 3.72 5.69
C MET A 106 2.72 5.14 5.17
N ASP A 107 3.94 5.69 5.22
CA ASP A 107 4.20 6.96 4.55
C ASP A 107 4.23 6.79 3.01
N LEU A 108 4.02 7.89 2.28
CA LEU A 108 3.96 7.85 0.81
C LEU A 108 5.29 7.42 0.18
N ARG A 109 6.43 7.69 0.83
CA ARG A 109 7.77 7.32 0.33
C ARG A 109 7.99 5.81 0.40
N THR A 110 7.59 5.18 1.49
CA THR A 110 7.65 3.72 1.68
C THR A 110 6.68 3.03 0.71
N ALA A 111 5.48 3.59 0.53
CA ALA A 111 4.51 3.09 -0.46
C ALA A 111 5.06 3.15 -1.89
N GLN A 112 5.72 4.26 -2.25
CA GLN A 112 6.41 4.40 -3.52
C GLN A 112 7.57 3.41 -3.65
N GLY A 113 8.30 3.14 -2.57
CA GLY A 113 9.32 2.09 -2.53
C GLY A 113 8.78 0.71 -2.90
N PHE A 114 7.58 0.34 -2.42
CA PHE A 114 6.93 -0.92 -2.81
C PHE A 114 6.52 -0.95 -4.28
N LEU A 115 6.05 0.17 -4.84
CA LEU A 115 5.76 0.30 -6.28
C LEU A 115 7.02 0.14 -7.12
N SER A 116 8.07 0.89 -6.77
CA SER A 116 9.35 0.90 -7.51
C SER A 116 10.14 -0.40 -7.37
N GLN A 117 9.94 -1.16 -6.28
CA GLN A 117 10.54 -2.49 -6.14
C GLN A 117 9.87 -3.55 -7.04
N GLY A 118 8.66 -3.30 -7.56
CA GLY A 118 7.96 -4.23 -8.47
C GLY A 118 8.05 -5.70 -8.05
N TYR A 119 8.11 -6.60 -9.02
CA TYR A 119 8.45 -8.02 -8.82
C TYR A 119 9.95 -8.30 -8.99
N GLU A 120 10.68 -7.48 -9.74
CA GLU A 120 12.10 -7.70 -10.07
C GLU A 120 13.09 -7.12 -9.05
N GLY A 121 12.60 -6.29 -8.10
CA GLY A 121 13.44 -5.45 -7.24
C GLY A 121 14.26 -6.17 -6.17
N ALA A 122 14.19 -7.49 -6.07
CA ALA A 122 15.09 -8.25 -5.21
C ALA A 122 16.57 -8.05 -5.59
N ILE A 123 16.88 -7.64 -6.83
CA ILE A 123 18.27 -7.44 -7.28
C ILE A 123 18.69 -5.96 -7.17
N ALA A 124 17.79 -4.99 -7.32
CA ALA A 124 18.15 -3.56 -7.27
C ALA A 124 17.99 -2.90 -5.88
N GLY A 125 17.28 -3.56 -4.94
CA GLY A 125 16.81 -2.94 -3.69
C GLY A 125 17.87 -2.64 -2.63
N ALA A 126 19.13 -3.08 -2.78
CA ALA A 126 20.19 -2.79 -1.81
C ALA A 126 20.46 -1.27 -1.63
N ALA A 127 20.00 -0.42 -2.56
CA ALA A 127 20.26 1.02 -2.51
C ALA A 127 19.20 1.85 -1.77
N LEU A 128 17.98 1.34 -1.51
CA LEU A 128 16.92 2.15 -0.88
C LEU A 128 16.75 1.88 0.63
N GLY A 129 17.61 1.04 1.21
CA GLY A 129 17.62 0.75 2.65
C GLY A 129 18.10 1.91 3.55
N ALA A 130 18.66 2.99 2.98
CA ALA A 130 19.19 4.10 3.78
C ALA A 130 18.13 5.07 4.35
N GLY A 131 16.85 4.91 3.99
CA GLY A 131 15.77 5.80 4.44
C GLY A 131 14.79 5.19 5.44
N ILE A 132 14.86 3.88 5.70
CA ILE A 132 13.97 3.23 6.67
C ILE A 132 14.56 3.51 8.03
N THR A 133 14.17 4.65 8.59
CA THR A 133 14.42 5.05 9.97
C THR A 133 13.96 3.92 10.87
N GLY A 134 14.91 3.06 11.25
CA GLY A 134 14.76 2.15 12.37
C GLY A 134 14.51 3.02 13.58
N TYR A 135 13.25 3.09 13.99
CA TYR A 135 12.84 3.44 15.34
C TYR A 135 13.37 2.35 16.28
N ASN A 136 14.70 2.26 16.42
CA ASN A 136 15.33 1.40 17.40
C ASN A 136 15.84 2.28 18.54
N SER A 137 14.91 2.51 19.47
CA SER A 137 15.08 2.41 20.91
C SER A 137 16.49 2.15 21.47
N SER A 138 17.41 3.10 21.36
CA SER A 138 18.35 3.40 22.45
C SER A 138 19.24 4.58 22.13
N SER A 139 19.08 5.64 22.90
CA SER A 139 20.01 6.76 23.08
C SER A 139 20.08 7.83 21.98
N ALA A 140 19.66 9.03 22.38
CA ALA A 140 20.17 10.33 21.94
C ALA A 140 19.89 10.87 20.52
N GLY A 141 19.32 10.11 19.58
CA GLY A 141 19.03 10.64 18.22
C GLY A 141 17.77 11.50 18.05
N ALA A 142 16.88 11.54 19.05
CA ALA A 142 15.56 12.19 18.95
C ALA A 142 15.57 13.73 19.13
N THR A 143 16.75 14.36 19.17
CA THR A 143 16.90 15.80 19.49
C THR A 143 17.02 16.70 18.25
N LEU A 144 16.53 16.29 17.08
CA LEU A 144 16.36 17.21 15.93
C LEU A 144 14.89 17.54 15.62
N GLY A 145 14.09 17.60 16.67
CA GLY A 145 12.91 18.46 16.79
C GLY A 145 13.05 19.42 17.98
N VAL A 146 14.25 19.98 18.20
CA VAL A 146 14.52 20.99 19.24
C VAL A 146 13.82 22.29 18.84
N GLY A 147 12.58 22.45 19.32
CA GLY A 147 11.80 23.66 19.04
C GLY A 147 10.71 23.99 20.05
N LEU A 148 10.38 23.15 21.03
CA LEU A 148 9.34 23.44 22.02
C LEU A 148 9.85 23.18 23.44
N ALA A 149 10.81 24.00 23.88
CA ALA A 149 11.18 24.13 25.29
C ALA A 149 10.18 25.02 26.08
N ALA A 150 8.96 25.22 25.58
CA ALA A 150 7.95 26.06 26.20
C ALA A 150 6.64 25.27 26.40
N GLY A 151 6.59 24.48 27.47
CA GLY A 151 5.39 24.17 28.24
C GLY A 151 4.21 23.50 27.52
N LEU A 152 4.19 22.16 27.55
CA LEU A 152 3.08 21.21 27.83
C LEU A 152 1.58 21.52 27.50
N VAL A 153 1.21 22.57 26.76
CA VAL A 153 -0.21 22.92 26.54
C VAL A 153 -0.76 22.44 25.18
N GLY A 154 0.07 21.92 24.28
CA GLY A 154 -0.36 21.55 22.92
C GLY A 154 -0.52 20.05 22.61
N MET A 155 0.04 19.14 23.43
CA MET A 155 0.19 17.73 23.02
C MET A 155 -1.14 16.98 22.84
N ALA A 156 -2.22 17.46 23.47
CA ALA A 156 -3.55 16.88 23.26
C ALA A 156 -4.12 17.23 21.88
N ALA A 157 -3.84 18.43 21.34
CA ALA A 157 -4.43 18.87 20.07
C ALA A 157 -3.80 18.18 18.86
N ASP A 158 -2.47 18.00 18.85
CA ASP A 158 -1.79 17.29 17.77
C ASP A 158 -2.14 15.80 17.75
N ALA A 159 -2.31 15.17 18.91
CA ALA A 159 -2.77 13.78 18.99
C ALA A 159 -4.25 13.60 18.57
N MET A 160 -5.05 14.67 18.63
CA MET A 160 -6.43 14.67 18.15
C MET A 160 -6.54 14.82 16.63
N VAL A 161 -5.46 15.15 15.91
CA VAL A 161 -5.47 15.40 14.47
C VAL A 161 -4.26 14.73 13.80
N GLU A 162 -4.33 13.41 13.62
CA GLU A 162 -3.30 12.64 12.93
C GLU A 162 -3.63 12.48 11.43
N ASP A 163 -2.68 12.74 10.54
CA ASP A 163 -2.81 12.38 9.13
C ASP A 163 -2.49 10.88 8.96
N ILE A 164 -3.52 10.06 8.73
CA ILE A 164 -3.34 8.61 8.65
C ILE A 164 -3.50 8.17 7.20
N ASN A 165 -2.45 7.52 6.68
CA ASN A 165 -2.45 6.90 5.37
C ASN A 165 -2.33 5.38 5.51
N TYR A 166 -3.41 4.66 5.21
CA TYR A 166 -3.36 3.20 5.06
C TYR A 166 -2.95 2.86 3.63
N THR A 167 -1.97 1.99 3.48
CA THR A 167 -1.49 1.50 2.20
C THR A 167 -1.64 0.00 2.14
N MET A 168 -2.29 -0.47 1.08
CA MET A 168 -2.42 -1.87 0.70
C MET A 168 -1.49 -2.19 -0.46
N VAL A 169 -0.60 -3.15 -0.26
CA VAL A 169 0.33 -3.66 -1.28
C VAL A 169 -0.13 -5.04 -1.69
N THR A 170 -0.45 -5.20 -2.97
CA THR A 170 -1.00 -6.44 -3.53
C THR A 170 -0.18 -6.89 -4.71
N ASP A 171 0.28 -8.13 -4.64
CA ASP A 171 0.99 -8.79 -5.72
C ASP A 171 -0.01 -9.54 -6.59
N ILE A 172 0.03 -9.30 -7.90
CA ILE A 172 -0.88 -9.90 -8.88
C ILE A 172 -0.06 -10.71 -9.87
N GLN A 173 -0.55 -11.91 -10.18
CA GLN A 173 -0.14 -12.73 -11.30
C GLN A 173 -1.34 -13.00 -12.19
N ILE A 174 -1.17 -12.73 -13.49
CA ILE A 174 -2.16 -13.06 -14.51
C ILE A 174 -1.58 -14.11 -15.44
N SER A 175 -2.30 -15.19 -15.67
CA SER A 175 -1.94 -16.20 -16.67
C SER A 175 -2.96 -16.21 -17.80
N GLU A 176 -2.52 -16.11 -19.04
CA GLU A 176 -3.34 -16.16 -20.25
C GLU A 176 -3.07 -17.46 -21.00
N LYS A 177 -4.11 -18.26 -21.23
CA LYS A 177 -4.01 -19.54 -21.94
C LYS A 177 -3.86 -19.30 -23.43
N THR A 178 -2.83 -19.90 -24.03
CA THR A 178 -2.54 -19.84 -25.46
C THR A 178 -2.59 -21.25 -26.07
N THR A 179 -2.82 -21.34 -27.37
CA THR A 179 -2.70 -22.60 -28.13
C THR A 179 -1.25 -22.93 -28.46
N ALA A 180 -0.35 -21.95 -28.39
CA ALA A 180 1.07 -22.16 -28.62
C ALA A 180 1.75 -22.80 -27.41
N SER A 181 2.77 -23.62 -27.67
CA SER A 181 3.65 -24.09 -26.60
C SER A 181 4.58 -22.94 -26.18
N VAL A 182 4.50 -22.56 -24.91
CA VAL A 182 5.36 -21.55 -24.29
C VAL A 182 6.44 -22.28 -23.48
N GLN A 183 7.71 -22.07 -23.83
CA GLN A 183 8.82 -22.50 -22.99
C GLN A 183 9.11 -21.42 -21.95
N THR A 184 9.19 -21.79 -20.68
CA THR A 184 9.54 -20.89 -19.57
C THR A 184 10.75 -21.43 -18.84
N ASP A 185 11.84 -20.68 -18.90
CA ASP A 185 13.07 -20.95 -18.15
C ASP A 185 13.01 -20.18 -16.82
N ASN A 186 12.73 -20.89 -15.73
CA ASN A 186 12.66 -20.31 -14.40
C ASN A 186 14.05 -20.38 -13.75
N VAL A 187 14.65 -19.23 -13.49
CA VAL A 187 15.88 -19.11 -12.70
C VAL A 187 15.53 -18.53 -11.33
N ALA A 188 15.48 -19.39 -10.32
CA ALA A 188 15.21 -18.99 -8.95
C ALA A 188 16.49 -19.03 -8.12
N ALA A 189 16.84 -17.92 -7.48
CA ALA A 189 17.87 -17.89 -6.44
C ALA A 189 17.21 -18.09 -5.07
N LEU A 190 17.19 -19.33 -4.60
CA LEU A 190 16.60 -19.67 -3.30
C LEU A 190 17.60 -19.38 -2.19
N LYS A 191 17.25 -18.48 -1.26
CA LYS A 191 18.05 -18.27 -0.04
C LYS A 191 18.05 -19.55 0.79
N GLN A 192 19.23 -20.13 1.00
CA GLN A 192 19.45 -21.31 1.82
C GLN A 192 20.03 -20.87 3.18
N GLY A 193 19.20 -20.27 4.02
CA GLY A 193 19.60 -19.72 5.32
C GLY A 193 20.24 -18.33 5.24
N THR A 194 21.16 -18.03 6.16
CA THR A 194 21.79 -16.70 6.31
C THR A 194 22.85 -16.41 5.25
N SER A 195 23.55 -17.45 4.77
CA SER A 195 24.67 -17.34 3.83
C SER A 195 24.64 -18.50 2.83
N GLY A 196 23.80 -18.41 1.81
CA GLY A 196 23.72 -19.42 0.77
C GLY A 196 22.61 -19.10 -0.22
N TYR A 197 22.90 -19.23 -1.50
CA TYR A 197 21.88 -19.17 -2.54
C TYR A 197 21.99 -20.46 -3.35
N LYS A 198 20.87 -21.17 -3.48
CA LYS A 198 20.74 -22.26 -4.44
C LYS A 198 20.12 -21.65 -5.70
N VAL A 199 20.92 -21.51 -6.75
CA VAL A 199 20.40 -21.17 -8.08
C VAL A 199 19.79 -22.42 -8.67
N GLN A 200 18.47 -22.40 -8.87
CA GLN A 200 17.72 -23.47 -9.49
C GLN A 200 17.20 -22.98 -10.84
N THR A 201 17.69 -23.60 -11.91
CA THR A 201 17.17 -23.41 -13.26
C THR A 201 16.21 -24.56 -13.58
N SER A 202 15.00 -24.24 -14.01
CA SER A 202 14.00 -25.21 -14.43
C SER A 202 13.34 -24.75 -15.72
N THR A 203 13.48 -25.54 -16.77
CA THR A 203 12.75 -25.33 -18.03
C THR A 203 11.44 -26.10 -17.97
N GLN A 204 10.33 -25.42 -18.20
CA GLN A 204 9.01 -26.04 -18.32
C GLN A 204 8.36 -25.59 -19.61
N THR A 205 7.76 -26.53 -20.34
CA THR A 205 6.83 -26.22 -21.43
C THR A 205 5.41 -26.19 -20.88
N GLY A 206 4.70 -25.12 -21.21
CA GLY A 206 3.31 -24.91 -20.86
C GLY A 206 2.55 -24.27 -22.02
N ASN A 207 1.31 -23.88 -21.75
CA ASN A 207 0.42 -23.27 -22.73
C ASN A 207 -0.14 -21.95 -22.19
N GLN A 208 0.65 -21.22 -21.41
CA GLN A 208 0.22 -19.99 -20.76
C GLN A 208 1.33 -18.94 -20.78
N HIS A 209 0.96 -17.71 -21.13
CA HIS A 209 1.76 -16.53 -20.84
C HIS A 209 1.47 -16.08 -19.41
N LYS A 210 2.51 -15.74 -18.64
CA LYS A 210 2.37 -15.29 -17.26
C LYS A 210 2.92 -13.89 -17.11
N TYR A 211 2.14 -13.04 -16.46
CA TYR A 211 2.43 -11.64 -16.20
C TYR A 211 2.34 -11.39 -14.71
N GLN A 212 3.20 -10.52 -14.20
CA GLN A 212 3.23 -10.17 -12.78
C GLN A 212 3.30 -8.65 -12.65
N THR A 213 2.54 -8.11 -11.71
CA THR A 213 2.57 -6.68 -11.38
C THR A 213 2.17 -6.49 -9.93
N ARG A 214 2.65 -5.42 -9.31
CA ARG A 214 2.26 -5.03 -7.96
C ARG A 214 1.34 -3.83 -8.02
N ILE A 215 0.23 -3.90 -7.30
CA ILE A 215 -0.68 -2.78 -7.11
C ILE A 215 -0.50 -2.24 -5.71
N VAL A 216 -0.33 -0.93 -5.60
CA VAL A 216 -0.33 -0.22 -4.32
C VAL A 216 -1.50 0.74 -4.30
N SER A 217 -2.42 0.49 -3.38
CA SER A 217 -3.57 1.34 -3.10
C SER A 217 -3.36 2.05 -1.77
N SER A 218 -3.64 3.35 -1.70
CA SER A 218 -3.56 4.13 -0.49
C SER A 218 -4.86 4.89 -0.23
N ALA A 219 -5.22 5.00 1.05
CA ALA A 219 -6.38 5.72 1.54
C ALA A 219 -5.91 6.63 2.67
N ASN A 220 -6.17 7.93 2.53
CA ASN A 220 -5.60 8.95 3.39
C ASN A 220 -6.66 9.95 3.85
N LYS A 221 -6.76 10.15 5.17
CA LYS A 221 -7.69 11.08 5.80
C LYS A 221 -7.20 11.36 7.22
N VAL A 222 -7.57 12.53 7.74
CA VAL A 222 -7.40 12.85 9.16
C VAL A 222 -8.11 11.82 10.04
N ASN A 223 -7.41 11.30 11.04
CA ASN A 223 -7.85 10.29 11.99
C ASN A 223 -8.51 9.07 11.33
N LEU A 224 -8.05 8.68 10.14
CA LEU A 224 -8.59 7.55 9.41
C LEU A 224 -8.48 6.27 10.25
N LYS A 225 -9.58 5.55 10.39
CA LYS A 225 -9.57 4.19 10.93
C LYS A 225 -9.44 3.17 9.81
N PHE A 226 -8.83 2.03 10.11
CA PHE A 226 -8.70 0.95 9.12
C PHE A 226 -10.06 0.50 8.58
N GLU A 227 -11.09 0.41 9.43
CA GLU A 227 -12.45 0.02 9.00
C GLU A 227 -13.10 1.00 8.02
N GLU A 228 -12.72 2.28 8.06
CA GLU A 228 -13.14 3.27 7.05
C GLU A 228 -12.34 3.13 5.76
N ALA A 229 -11.04 2.79 5.86
CA ALA A 229 -10.14 2.64 4.73
C ALA A 229 -10.39 1.34 3.94
N LYS A 230 -10.62 0.24 4.65
CA LYS A 230 -10.77 -1.13 4.14
C LYS A 230 -11.71 -1.22 2.93
N PRO A 231 -13.00 -0.82 3.02
CA PRO A 231 -13.91 -1.02 1.90
C PRO A 231 -13.48 -0.28 0.63
N VAL A 232 -12.87 0.90 0.81
CA VAL A 232 -12.41 1.76 -0.28
C VAL A 232 -11.13 1.24 -0.92
N LEU A 233 -10.20 0.72 -0.12
CA LEU A 233 -9.01 0.02 -0.61
C LEU A 233 -9.40 -1.24 -1.39
N GLU A 234 -10.32 -2.04 -0.86
CA GLU A 234 -10.83 -3.24 -1.54
C GLU A 234 -11.53 -2.88 -2.86
N ASP A 235 -12.36 -1.83 -2.90
CA ASP A 235 -13.05 -1.39 -4.12
C ASP A 235 -12.08 -0.91 -5.19
N GLN A 236 -11.05 -0.15 -4.82
CA GLN A 236 -10.05 0.30 -5.78
C GLN A 236 -9.24 -0.86 -6.34
N LEU A 237 -8.79 -1.79 -5.49
CA LEU A 237 -8.06 -2.95 -5.97
C LEU A 237 -8.93 -3.82 -6.88
N ALA A 238 -10.19 -4.07 -6.51
CA ALA A 238 -11.13 -4.80 -7.35
C ALA A 238 -11.31 -4.14 -8.72
N LYS A 239 -11.49 -2.81 -8.74
CA LYS A 239 -11.59 -2.03 -9.98
C LYS A 239 -10.31 -2.12 -10.81
N SER A 240 -9.14 -1.98 -10.18
CA SER A 240 -7.85 -2.06 -10.85
C SER A 240 -7.62 -3.45 -11.45
N VAL A 241 -7.84 -4.52 -10.68
CA VAL A 241 -7.74 -5.92 -11.15
C VAL A 241 -8.64 -6.16 -12.36
N ALA A 242 -9.91 -5.76 -12.28
CA ALA A 242 -10.87 -5.94 -13.36
C ALA A 242 -10.57 -5.08 -14.60
N ASN A 243 -9.83 -3.98 -14.47
CA ASN A 243 -9.42 -3.13 -15.58
C ASN A 243 -8.16 -3.64 -16.30
N ILE A 244 -7.50 -4.68 -15.80
CA ILE A 244 -6.41 -5.35 -16.53
C ILE A 244 -6.97 -6.26 -17.64
N LEU A 245 -8.20 -6.74 -17.46
CA LEU A 245 -8.96 -7.56 -18.40
C LEU A 245 -9.72 -6.74 -19.46
#